data_AF-A0A1Y0C2E6-F1
#
_entry.id   AF-A0A1Y0C2E6-F1
#
_cell.length_a   1.000
_cell.length_b   1.000
_cell.length_c   1.000
_cell.angle_alpha   90.00
_cell.angle_beta   90.00
_cell.angle_gamma   90.00
#
_symmetry.space_group_name_H-M   'P 1'
#
loop_
_entity.id
_entity.type
_entity.pdbx_description
1 polymer ?
#
loop_
_entity_poly.entity_id
_entity_poly.type
_entity_poly.pdbx_seq_one_letter_code
_entity_poly.pdbx_strand_id
1 'polypeptide(L)'
;MTFKRTAAATALASTLGIGLSLGFAGPAQADPVMQGVYTYTQDGLDAQNFTVYPSCVPVVGDLREPLELAVACRLHVATGPELKGGDARLTGGLWTYSTTTAEGMQCPDGSWAPTTEVYKFDDVAMTGTRSVFHNAVCGLQPGEQSVPFRLAYKEPLPMPVKVYPLDCEPWGLRLCT
;
A
#
# COMPACT_ATOMS: atom_id res chain seq x y z
N MET A 1 68.98 -41.76 -42.60
CA MET A 1 69.14 -40.50 -43.36
C MET A 1 67.76 -40.21 -43.94
N THR A 2 67.01 -39.19 -43.52
CA THR A 2 67.31 -37.76 -43.68
C THR A 2 66.45 -36.95 -42.70
N PHE A 3 67.11 -36.04 -41.97
CA PHE A 3 66.50 -35.04 -41.10
C PHE A 3 65.78 -33.96 -41.91
N LYS A 4 64.60 -33.52 -41.46
CA LYS A 4 64.17 -32.11 -41.59
C LYS A 4 63.40 -31.69 -40.34
N ARG A 5 64.06 -30.86 -39.53
CA ARG A 5 63.46 -30.01 -38.50
C ARG A 5 62.96 -28.75 -39.19
N THR A 6 61.69 -28.38 -38.98
CA THR A 6 61.18 -27.03 -39.26
C THR A 6 60.50 -26.54 -37.99
N ALA A 7 61.12 -25.53 -37.38
CA ALA A 7 60.55 -24.74 -36.30
C ALA A 7 59.47 -23.82 -36.86
N ALA A 8 58.35 -23.69 -36.14
CA ALA A 8 57.42 -22.58 -36.31
C ALA A 8 56.97 -22.16 -34.91
N ALA A 9 57.41 -20.98 -34.51
CA ALA A 9 56.95 -20.27 -33.32
C ALA A 9 55.44 -20.03 -33.42
N THR A 10 54.71 -20.25 -32.33
CA THR A 10 53.32 -19.82 -32.22
C THR A 10 53.10 -19.15 -30.87
N ALA A 11 52.52 -17.96 -30.97
CA ALA A 11 52.45 -16.94 -29.96
C ALA A 11 51.52 -17.29 -28.79
N LEU A 12 51.86 -16.74 -27.63
CA LEU A 12 50.99 -16.60 -26.46
C LEU A 12 49.74 -15.80 -26.85
N ALA A 13 48.56 -16.40 -26.68
CA ALA A 13 47.28 -15.70 -26.71
C ALA A 13 46.50 -16.06 -25.45
N SER A 14 46.74 -15.31 -24.37
CA SER A 14 45.96 -15.30 -23.14
C SER A 14 44.66 -14.53 -23.39
N THR A 15 43.54 -15.24 -23.59
CA THR A 15 42.20 -14.67 -23.68
C THR A 15 41.60 -14.53 -22.28
N LEU A 16 41.61 -13.31 -21.72
CA LEU A 16 40.75 -12.92 -20.61
C LEU A 16 39.30 -12.83 -21.12
N GLY A 17 38.49 -13.83 -20.82
CA GLY A 17 37.05 -13.78 -21.02
C GLY A 17 36.39 -13.00 -19.89
N ILE A 18 36.20 -11.70 -20.08
CA ILE A 18 35.29 -10.90 -19.24
C ILE A 18 33.87 -11.15 -19.77
N GLY A 19 33.16 -12.09 -19.15
CA GLY A 19 31.74 -12.30 -19.40
C GLY A 19 30.95 -11.09 -18.91
N LEU A 20 30.44 -10.29 -19.85
CA LEU A 20 29.47 -9.24 -19.57
C LEU A 20 28.15 -9.89 -19.14
N SER A 21 27.90 -10.00 -17.84
CA SER A 21 26.57 -10.29 -17.32
C SER A 21 25.67 -9.09 -17.57
N LEU A 22 25.04 -9.06 -18.74
CA LEU A 22 23.89 -8.20 -19.01
C LEU A 22 22.72 -8.69 -18.15
N GLY A 23 22.71 -8.27 -16.89
CA GLY A 23 21.52 -8.38 -16.04
C GLY A 23 20.46 -7.48 -16.64
N PHE A 24 19.44 -8.06 -17.26
CA PHE A 24 18.22 -7.34 -17.57
C PHE A 24 17.62 -6.88 -16.24
N ALA A 25 17.72 -5.59 -15.94
CA ALA A 25 16.84 -4.98 -14.97
C ALA A 25 15.44 -5.09 -15.56
N GLY A 26 14.70 -6.13 -15.17
CA GLY A 26 13.26 -6.16 -15.42
C GLY A 26 12.63 -4.90 -14.83
N PRO A 27 11.50 -4.44 -15.38
CA PRO A 27 10.77 -3.32 -14.77
C PRO A 27 10.57 -3.65 -13.29
N ALA A 28 10.89 -2.71 -12.41
CA ALA A 28 10.58 -2.84 -11.00
C ALA A 28 9.05 -2.86 -10.90
N GLN A 29 8.47 -4.05 -10.91
CA GLN A 29 7.06 -4.25 -10.60
C GLN A 29 6.89 -3.75 -9.17
N ALA A 30 6.21 -2.63 -9.01
CA ALA A 30 5.79 -2.17 -7.71
C ALA A 30 4.92 -3.26 -7.08
N ASP A 31 5.11 -3.52 -5.78
CA ASP A 31 4.27 -4.47 -5.08
C ASP A 31 2.79 -4.10 -5.30
N PRO A 32 1.93 -5.08 -5.65
CA PRO A 32 0.54 -4.79 -5.94
C PRO A 32 -0.13 -4.16 -4.71
N VAL A 33 -0.70 -2.99 -4.92
CA VAL A 33 -1.44 -2.25 -3.89
C VAL A 33 -2.60 -3.10 -3.38
N MET A 34 -2.83 -3.08 -2.06
CA MET A 34 -3.89 -3.84 -1.42
C MET A 34 -5.25 -3.62 -2.09
N GLN A 35 -5.90 -4.72 -2.49
CA GLN A 35 -7.25 -4.71 -3.06
C GLN A 35 -8.01 -5.99 -2.70
N GLY A 36 -9.33 -5.92 -2.59
CA GLY A 36 -10.17 -7.08 -2.29
C GLY A 36 -11.06 -6.91 -1.06
N VAL A 37 -11.72 -8.01 -0.69
CA VAL A 37 -12.49 -8.11 0.55
C VAL A 37 -11.66 -8.85 1.58
N TYR A 38 -11.59 -8.30 2.78
CA TYR A 38 -10.84 -8.82 3.90
C TYR A 38 -11.78 -9.04 5.09
N THR A 39 -11.51 -10.10 5.85
CA THR A 39 -12.15 -10.32 7.14
C THR A 39 -11.41 -9.47 8.18
N TYR A 40 -12.14 -8.57 8.83
CA TYR A 40 -11.67 -7.76 9.95
C TYR A 40 -11.98 -8.46 11.27
N THR A 41 -10.97 -8.59 12.12
CA THR A 41 -11.10 -9.18 13.46
C THR A 41 -10.46 -8.27 14.49
N GLN A 42 -11.22 -7.94 15.54
CA GLN A 42 -10.79 -7.12 16.67
C GLN A 42 -11.47 -7.66 17.92
N ASP A 43 -10.75 -7.67 19.04
CA ASP A 43 -11.34 -8.04 20.32
C ASP A 43 -12.53 -7.12 20.66
N GLY A 44 -13.62 -7.73 21.14
CA GLY A 44 -14.84 -7.03 21.53
C GLY A 44 -15.78 -6.67 20.38
N LEU A 45 -15.48 -7.06 19.14
CA LEU A 45 -16.37 -6.91 17.98
C LEU A 45 -16.54 -8.23 17.25
N ASP A 46 -17.71 -8.43 16.66
CA ASP A 46 -17.93 -9.53 15.73
C ASP A 46 -17.09 -9.30 14.45
N ALA A 47 -16.74 -10.39 13.76
CA ALA A 47 -15.96 -10.29 12.54
C ALA A 47 -16.73 -9.50 11.46
N GLN A 48 -16.09 -8.48 10.89
CA GLN A 48 -16.68 -7.58 9.89
C GLN A 48 -15.98 -7.76 8.53
N ASN A 49 -16.61 -7.26 7.46
CA ASN A 49 -15.94 -7.16 6.16
C ASN A 49 -15.24 -5.80 6.02
N PHE A 50 -14.04 -5.82 5.44
CA PHE A 50 -13.25 -4.66 5.08
C PHE A 50 -12.93 -4.75 3.58
N THR A 51 -13.62 -3.96 2.77
CA THR A 51 -13.51 -3.99 1.31
C THR A 51 -12.67 -2.82 0.85
N VAL A 52 -11.55 -3.12 0.20
CA VAL A 52 -10.51 -2.16 -0.15
C VAL A 52 -10.48 -1.93 -1.66
N TYR A 53 -10.72 -0.68 -2.09
CA TYR A 53 -10.63 -0.24 -3.48
C TYR A 53 -9.47 0.74 -3.64
N PRO A 54 -8.37 0.35 -4.31
CA PRO A 54 -7.28 1.28 -4.59
C PRO A 54 -7.60 2.24 -5.74
N SER A 55 -7.14 3.48 -5.62
CA SER A 55 -7.10 4.49 -6.68
C SER A 55 -5.77 5.22 -6.63
N CYS A 56 -5.00 5.12 -7.70
CA CYS A 56 -3.63 5.59 -7.77
C CYS A 56 -3.42 6.59 -8.89
N VAL A 57 -2.49 7.52 -8.67
CA VAL A 57 -1.94 8.37 -9.73
C VAL A 57 -0.47 8.01 -9.89
N PRO A 58 0.05 7.81 -11.11
CA PRO A 58 1.46 7.56 -11.28
C PRO A 58 2.28 8.75 -10.77
N VAL A 59 3.38 8.51 -10.07
CA VAL A 59 4.27 9.62 -9.70
C VAL A 59 5.22 9.92 -10.87
N VAL A 60 5.52 11.20 -11.05
CA VAL A 60 6.48 11.65 -12.07
C VAL A 60 7.87 11.17 -11.64
N GLY A 61 8.39 10.15 -12.34
CA GLY A 61 9.78 9.71 -12.24
C GLY A 61 10.74 10.67 -12.94
N ASP A 62 11.85 10.16 -13.47
CA ASP A 62 12.88 10.92 -14.21
C ASP A 62 12.42 11.46 -15.60
N LEU A 63 11.11 11.69 -15.76
CA LEU A 63 10.40 12.00 -17.00
C LEU A 63 10.42 10.89 -18.06
N ARG A 64 11.07 9.73 -17.81
CA ARG A 64 11.12 8.62 -18.77
C ARG A 64 10.07 7.56 -18.46
N GLU A 65 9.91 7.15 -17.21
CA GLU A 65 8.99 6.08 -16.82
C GLU A 65 8.07 6.50 -15.65
N PRO A 66 6.75 6.20 -15.72
CA PRO A 66 5.86 6.47 -14.60
C PRO A 66 6.20 5.50 -13.47
N LEU A 67 6.37 6.01 -12.25
CA LEU A 67 6.58 5.13 -11.10
C LEU A 67 5.21 4.83 -10.47
N GLU A 68 4.83 3.56 -10.50
CA GLU A 68 3.60 3.02 -9.93
C GLU A 68 3.76 2.77 -8.42
N LEU A 69 4.06 3.82 -7.65
CA LEU A 69 4.33 3.66 -6.21
C LEU A 69 3.06 3.77 -5.36
N ALA A 70 2.93 2.87 -4.38
CA ALA A 70 1.84 2.86 -3.41
C ALA A 70 1.66 4.19 -2.65
N VAL A 71 2.72 5.00 -2.51
CA VAL A 71 2.66 6.32 -1.86
C VAL A 71 1.72 7.31 -2.55
N ALA A 72 1.46 7.15 -3.85
CA ALA A 72 0.53 7.99 -4.60
C ALA A 72 -0.84 7.34 -4.80
N CYS A 73 -1.14 6.33 -4.01
CA CYS A 73 -2.43 5.67 -3.97
C CYS A 73 -3.26 6.14 -2.77
N ARG A 74 -4.56 6.07 -2.96
CA ARG A 74 -5.57 6.17 -1.92
C ARG A 74 -6.33 4.85 -1.89
N LEU A 75 -6.52 4.29 -0.70
CA LEU A 75 -7.39 3.15 -0.52
C LEU A 75 -8.75 3.63 -0.02
N HIS A 76 -9.79 3.45 -0.81
CA HIS A 76 -11.15 3.61 -0.34
C HIS A 76 -11.54 2.34 0.41
N VAL A 77 -11.79 2.48 1.70
CA VAL A 77 -12.06 1.36 2.58
C VAL A 77 -13.52 1.38 3.01
N ALA A 78 -14.30 0.41 2.52
CA ALA A 78 -15.68 0.21 2.88
C ALA A 78 -15.80 -0.87 3.97
N THR A 79 -16.63 -0.62 4.98
CA THR A 79 -16.77 -1.47 6.17
C THR A 79 -18.19 -2.00 6.33
N GLY A 80 -18.34 -2.99 7.22
CA GLY A 80 -19.63 -3.33 7.82
C GLY A 80 -20.24 -2.20 8.69
N PRO A 81 -21.47 -2.37 9.19
CA PRO A 81 -22.25 -1.31 9.84
C PRO A 81 -21.65 -0.78 11.16
N GLU A 82 -20.91 -1.61 11.89
CA GLU A 82 -20.33 -1.28 13.19
C GLU A 82 -19.03 -0.47 13.08
N LEU A 83 -18.39 -0.48 11.92
CA LEU A 83 -17.16 0.23 11.65
C LEU A 83 -17.42 1.35 10.64
N LYS A 84 -16.58 2.38 10.68
CA LYS A 84 -16.65 3.48 9.73
C LYS A 84 -15.53 3.36 8.71
N GLY A 85 -15.93 3.33 7.44
CA GLY A 85 -15.02 3.37 6.31
C GLY A 85 -14.37 4.74 6.14
N GLY A 86 -13.39 4.81 5.25
CA GLY A 86 -12.65 6.03 4.97
C GLY A 86 -11.62 5.86 3.88
N ASP A 87 -10.87 6.93 3.65
CA ASP A 87 -9.86 7.01 2.60
C ASP A 87 -8.45 6.94 3.20
N ALA A 88 -7.81 5.79 3.08
CA ALA A 88 -6.47 5.57 3.60
C ALA A 88 -5.39 6.11 2.66
N ARG A 89 -4.35 6.69 3.26
CA ARG A 89 -3.12 7.11 2.60
C ARG A 89 -1.91 6.48 3.27
N LEU A 90 -0.91 6.11 2.49
CA LEU A 90 0.32 5.54 3.02
C LEU A 90 1.13 6.63 3.75
N THR A 91 1.33 6.47 5.06
CA THR A 91 2.06 7.41 5.91
C THR A 91 2.98 6.65 6.83
N GLY A 92 4.30 6.87 6.72
CA GLY A 92 5.30 6.17 7.53
C GLY A 92 5.27 4.65 7.36
N GLY A 93 4.92 4.16 6.16
CA GLY A 93 4.82 2.73 5.85
C GLY A 93 3.50 2.07 6.24
N LEU A 94 2.55 2.82 6.81
CA LEU A 94 1.23 2.30 7.20
C LEU A 94 0.11 3.04 6.48
N TRP A 95 -0.88 2.29 6.01
CA TRP A 95 -2.12 2.85 5.51
C TRP A 95 -2.90 3.48 6.66
N THR A 96 -3.13 4.79 6.56
CA THR A 96 -3.76 5.57 7.63
C THR A 96 -4.99 6.30 7.11
N TYR A 97 -6.11 6.17 7.81
CA TYR A 97 -7.28 7.04 7.63
C TYR A 97 -7.88 7.42 8.99
N SER A 98 -8.65 8.50 9.00
CA SER A 98 -9.43 8.92 10.16
C SER A 98 -10.85 9.25 9.78
N THR A 99 -11.77 9.01 10.69
CA THR A 99 -13.20 9.30 10.51
C THR A 99 -13.80 9.82 11.81
N THR A 100 -14.71 10.77 11.71
CA THR A 100 -15.34 11.38 12.89
C THR A 100 -16.82 11.02 12.89
N THR A 101 -17.28 10.48 14.03
CA THR A 101 -18.69 10.16 14.26
C THR A 101 -19.26 11.22 15.19
N ALA A 102 -20.26 11.97 14.72
CA ALA A 102 -20.91 13.03 15.52
C ALA A 102 -21.58 12.47 16.78
N GLU A 103 -22.22 11.31 16.65
CA GLU A 103 -22.85 10.56 17.75
C GLU A 103 -21.93 9.41 18.17
N GLY A 104 -20.71 9.75 18.59
CA GLY A 104 -19.64 8.79 18.87
C GLY A 104 -19.64 8.27 20.31
N MET A 105 -20.10 9.09 21.25
CA MET A 105 -20.22 8.71 22.66
C MET A 105 -21.45 9.35 23.29
N GLN A 106 -22.15 8.60 24.13
CA GLN A 106 -23.28 9.12 24.88
C GLN A 106 -22.80 9.67 26.23
N CYS A 107 -23.12 10.94 26.49
CA CYS A 107 -22.84 11.60 27.75
C CYS A 107 -23.82 11.16 28.85
N PRO A 108 -23.48 11.30 30.14
CA PRO A 108 -24.37 10.97 31.25
C PRO A 108 -25.69 11.77 31.28
N ASP A 109 -25.72 12.94 30.64
CA ASP A 109 -26.92 13.78 30.48
C ASP A 109 -27.84 13.32 29.33
N GLY A 110 -27.47 12.25 28.62
CA GLY A 110 -28.19 11.71 27.49
C GLY A 110 -27.88 12.37 26.15
N SER A 111 -27.06 13.43 26.12
CA SER A 111 -26.58 14.04 24.89
C SER A 111 -25.50 13.19 24.21
N TRP A 112 -25.23 13.48 22.94
CA TRP A 112 -24.17 12.82 22.18
C TRP A 112 -22.99 13.75 21.97
N ALA A 113 -21.79 13.21 22.08
CA ALA A 113 -20.56 13.91 21.77
C ALA A 113 -19.77 13.18 20.65
N PRO A 114 -19.00 13.93 19.85
CA PRO A 114 -18.28 13.36 18.73
C PRO A 114 -17.05 12.57 19.19
N THR A 115 -16.78 11.48 18.49
CA THR A 115 -15.51 10.73 18.59
C THR A 115 -14.81 10.70 17.24
N THR A 116 -13.48 10.65 17.27
CA THR A 116 -12.65 10.48 16.08
C THR A 116 -11.98 9.14 16.17
N GLU A 117 -12.07 8.36 15.10
CA GLU A 117 -11.36 7.09 14.97
C GLU A 117 -10.22 7.24 13.99
N VAL A 118 -9.07 6.68 14.32
CA VAL A 118 -7.90 6.60 13.44
C VAL A 118 -7.55 5.14 13.25
N TYR A 119 -7.40 4.73 12.00
CA TYR A 119 -7.00 3.39 11.60
C TYR A 119 -5.60 3.47 11.00
N LYS A 120 -4.72 2.57 11.43
CA LYS A 120 -3.38 2.40 10.89
C LYS A 120 -3.14 0.92 10.64
N PHE A 121 -2.80 0.52 9.42
CA PHE A 121 -2.57 -0.90 9.11
C PHE A 121 -1.46 -1.10 8.09
N ASP A 122 -0.86 -2.28 8.17
CA ASP A 122 0.16 -2.80 7.28
C ASP A 122 -0.49 -3.80 6.32
N ASP A 123 -0.31 -3.60 5.02
CA ASP A 123 -0.87 -4.42 3.95
C ASP A 123 -0.05 -5.69 3.63
N VAL A 124 1.11 -5.87 4.25
CA VAL A 124 1.93 -7.07 4.16
C VAL A 124 1.71 -7.96 5.39
N ALA A 125 1.82 -7.39 6.59
CA ALA A 125 1.59 -8.10 7.85
C ALA A 125 0.10 -8.36 8.11
N MET A 126 -0.80 -7.63 7.42
CA MET A 126 -2.25 -7.72 7.58
C MET A 126 -2.70 -7.48 9.04
N THR A 127 -2.04 -6.53 9.69
CA THR A 127 -2.30 -6.14 11.08
C THR A 127 -2.40 -4.63 11.19
N GLY A 128 -3.19 -4.15 12.13
CA GLY A 128 -3.32 -2.72 12.37
C GLY A 128 -3.79 -2.37 13.77
N THR A 129 -3.96 -1.08 14.00
CA THR A 129 -4.48 -0.50 15.24
C THR A 129 -5.60 0.47 14.91
N ARG A 130 -6.71 0.36 15.64
CA ARG A 130 -7.80 1.33 15.66
C ARG A 130 -7.72 2.11 16.96
N SER A 131 -7.65 3.42 16.85
CA SER A 131 -7.56 4.36 17.97
C SER A 131 -8.81 5.23 17.99
N VAL A 132 -9.57 5.21 19.07
CA VAL A 132 -10.77 6.03 19.28
C VAL A 132 -10.44 7.15 20.24
N PHE A 133 -10.70 8.38 19.80
CA PHE A 133 -10.41 9.61 20.52
C PHE A 133 -11.70 10.34 20.87
N HIS A 134 -11.72 10.97 22.04
CA HIS A 134 -12.68 12.01 22.37
C HIS A 134 -11.98 13.21 23.02
N ASN A 135 -12.54 14.39 22.78
CA ASN A 135 -12.05 15.63 23.40
C ASN A 135 -12.53 15.74 24.87
N ALA A 136 -12.25 16.87 25.51
CA ALA A 136 -12.82 17.20 26.82
C ALA A 136 -14.32 17.49 26.66
N VAL A 137 -15.15 16.46 26.77
CA VAL A 137 -16.61 16.50 26.58
C VAL A 137 -17.30 15.65 27.64
N CYS A 138 -18.60 15.84 27.85
CA CYS A 138 -19.37 15.12 28.88
C CYS A 138 -18.80 15.24 30.32
N GLY A 139 -18.02 16.28 30.63
CA GLY A 139 -17.31 16.42 31.91
C GLY A 139 -16.10 15.48 32.09
N LEU A 140 -15.71 14.76 31.03
CA LEU A 140 -14.55 13.88 30.97
C LEU A 140 -13.34 14.63 30.42
N GLN A 141 -12.15 14.24 30.86
CA GLN A 141 -10.89 14.67 30.22
C GLN A 141 -10.75 14.01 28.84
N PRO A 142 -9.95 14.56 27.91
CA PRO A 142 -9.66 13.92 26.64
C PRO A 142 -9.09 12.51 26.85
N GLY A 143 -9.54 11.56 26.04
CA GLY A 143 -9.16 10.16 26.16
C GLY A 143 -8.88 9.53 24.81
N GLU A 144 -8.00 8.53 24.82
CA GLU A 144 -7.68 7.68 23.68
C GLU A 144 -7.79 6.22 24.11
N GLN A 145 -8.44 5.41 23.28
CA GLN A 145 -8.47 3.95 23.42
C GLN A 145 -7.98 3.32 22.12
N SER A 146 -6.90 2.57 22.20
CA SER A 146 -6.27 1.91 21.05
C SER A 146 -6.41 0.40 21.17
N VAL A 147 -6.93 -0.25 20.11
CA VAL A 147 -7.16 -1.69 20.05
C VAL A 147 -6.52 -2.25 18.77
N PRO A 148 -5.72 -3.34 18.86
CA PRO A 148 -5.17 -3.99 17.68
C PRO A 148 -6.25 -4.76 16.92
N PHE A 149 -6.10 -4.85 15.60
CA PHE A 149 -6.94 -5.68 14.74
C PHE A 149 -6.11 -6.44 13.71
N ARG A 150 -6.72 -7.47 13.13
CA ARG A 150 -6.14 -8.26 12.04
C ARG A 150 -7.05 -8.28 10.82
N LEU A 151 -6.42 -8.35 9.66
CA LEU A 151 -7.05 -8.54 8.37
C LEU A 151 -6.70 -9.92 7.84
N ALA A 152 -7.64 -10.54 7.14
CA ALA A 152 -7.40 -11.78 6.41
C ALA A 152 -8.06 -11.69 5.04
N TYR A 153 -7.29 -11.87 3.97
CA TYR A 153 -7.85 -11.89 2.61
C TYR A 153 -8.94 -12.94 2.51
N LYS A 154 -10.11 -12.54 2.00
CA LYS A 154 -11.28 -13.41 1.87
C LYS A 154 -11.55 -13.73 0.42
N GLU A 155 -11.73 -12.70 -0.41
CA GLU A 155 -12.14 -12.83 -1.80
C GLU A 155 -11.75 -11.58 -2.62
N PRO A 156 -11.62 -11.69 -3.96
CA PRO A 156 -11.39 -10.53 -4.80
C PRO A 156 -12.58 -9.55 -4.75
N LEU A 157 -12.37 -8.34 -5.25
CA LEU A 157 -13.47 -7.38 -5.40
C LEU A 157 -14.55 -7.95 -6.34
N PRO A 158 -15.84 -7.75 -6.04
CA PRO A 158 -16.94 -8.24 -6.88
C PRO A 158 -16.94 -7.60 -8.27
N MET A 159 -16.34 -6.41 -8.40
CA MET A 159 -16.15 -5.71 -9.67
C MET A 159 -14.67 -5.36 -9.83
N PRO A 160 -14.05 -5.63 -10.99
CA PRO A 160 -12.69 -5.20 -11.26
C PRO A 160 -12.55 -3.69 -11.17
N VAL A 161 -11.42 -3.23 -10.63
CA VAL A 161 -11.08 -1.80 -10.57
C VAL A 161 -9.86 -1.51 -11.42
N LYS A 162 -9.88 -0.38 -12.15
CA LYS A 162 -8.68 0.18 -12.79
C LYS A 162 -7.90 0.94 -11.73
N VAL A 163 -6.82 0.33 -11.22
CA VAL A 163 -5.99 0.89 -10.14
C VAL A 163 -5.44 2.28 -10.50
N TYR A 164 -5.06 2.48 -11.77
CA TYR A 164 -4.65 3.76 -12.33
C TYR A 164 -5.73 4.27 -13.29
N PRO A 165 -6.79 4.93 -12.80
CA PRO A 165 -7.93 5.28 -13.64
C PRO A 165 -7.60 6.32 -14.70
N LEU A 166 -6.70 7.26 -14.40
CA LEU A 166 -6.34 8.37 -15.28
C LEU A 166 -5.47 7.88 -16.43
N ASP A 167 -5.72 8.42 -17.62
CA ASP A 167 -4.85 8.20 -18.78
C ASP A 167 -3.81 9.33 -18.80
N CYS A 168 -2.57 9.00 -18.47
CA CYS A 168 -1.48 9.97 -18.40
C CYS A 168 -0.69 9.98 -19.71
N GLU A 169 -0.45 11.17 -20.27
CA GLU A 169 0.30 11.31 -21.53
C GLU A 169 1.74 10.75 -21.43
N PRO A 170 2.25 10.06 -22.47
CA PRO A 170 3.58 9.45 -22.40
C PRO A 170 4.75 10.45 -22.33
N TRP A 171 4.59 11.68 -22.86
CA TRP A 171 5.67 12.66 -23.05
C TRP A 171 5.28 14.08 -22.60
N GLY A 172 6.15 14.74 -21.82
CA GLY A 172 6.03 16.15 -21.44
C GLY A 172 4.97 16.43 -20.36
N LEU A 173 5.37 16.99 -19.21
CA LEU A 173 4.56 17.37 -18.02
C LEU A 173 3.54 16.33 -17.46
N ARG A 174 3.33 15.20 -18.14
CA ARG A 174 2.43 14.07 -17.83
C ARG A 174 1.14 14.51 -17.16
N LEU A 175 0.40 15.35 -17.89
CA LEU A 175 -0.98 15.66 -17.56
C LEU A 175 -1.75 14.34 -17.56
N CYS A 176 -2.44 14.07 -16.45
CA CYS A 176 -3.35 12.96 -16.31
C CYS A 176 -4.77 13.53 -16.38
N THR A 177 -5.56 13.06 -17.34
CA THR A 177 -6.96 13.49 -17.57
C THR A 177 -7.95 12.40 -17.21
#